data_AF-A0A9E5UYN9-F1
#
_entry.id   AF-A0A9E5UYN9-F1
#
_cell.length_a   1.000
_cell.length_b   1.000
_cell.length_c   1.000
_cell.angle_alpha   90.00
_cell.angle_beta   90.00
_cell.angle_gamma   90.00
#
_symmetry.space_group_name_H-M   'P 1'
#
loop_
_entity.id
_entity.type
_entity.pdbx_description
1 polymer ?
#
loop_
_entity_poly.entity_id
_entity_poly.type
_entity_poly.pdbx_seq_one_letter_code
_entity_poly.pdbx_strand_id
1 'polypeptide(L)'
;MSPPNSAGRRFNPILLLSLVLLLPACVVCGGVGLLPMVDTFQTSMERTRFPSSEGENVGMENFERLQDDERYTENALDYSARLGVMRIAIVAVVPLLVGLLIGAQGWLMRGCNRVLLALALVGASPVPLAILWWLFLGRTWNYSTFDDSPLGEPPDWLALFDTVGARNSVALVEALATLALAVGLGSLFYAAVVRGNRVGGSPWLAGCGVWLVGLFVAAMGVLTAGFSVPLVLTNGGPALRTLTAPLYVFQVGVQRFDLGLAAALQTLHILPILLLGVLVWLVITAFNLRLRFTGYGAAFPVSSLLGCISLPLVVAVGLPALALLAWGAWFVGVNGGVAEVTDEIPWAQNTLNTVLSPWLAIWLVQVPVAYLTGLVLGFWRPLGRIGSSLLFLPFLVIGFLPTSTLFLSWFQNLADADLLETPQNFLGVPWLFGAASLLAFKLYFDGAHDAFQDARERGKSNSWAFLRAVWLPSVPFSLLVGAVLSFLATQELLWSATLSRSLDESTLSASVVRLVALFNIRGGMMGASAMLYWASFAVPFFVVFVLLHWLVIDRLALVAGKIQPVAVPAAAGVPQGYGYGVPQVSYPYVPVPGMRPRRFMARHSRAMA
;
A
#
# COMPACT_ATOMS: atom_id res chain seq x y z
N MET A 1 -43.72 30.22 31.14
CA MET A 1 -43.75 29.77 29.73
C MET A 1 -42.79 30.64 28.94
N SER A 2 -41.59 30.13 28.67
CA SER A 2 -40.60 30.82 27.84
C SER A 2 -41.00 30.63 26.37
N PRO A 3 -40.98 31.67 25.52
CA PRO A 3 -41.40 31.54 24.13
C PRO A 3 -40.50 30.56 23.38
N PRO A 4 -41.04 29.77 22.45
CA PRO A 4 -40.24 28.93 21.57
C PRO A 4 -39.37 29.85 20.73
N ASN A 5 -38.06 29.83 21.00
CA ASN A 5 -37.06 30.45 20.14
C ASN A 5 -37.23 29.83 18.75
N SER A 6 -37.87 30.56 17.84
CA SER A 6 -37.86 30.30 16.42
C SER A 6 -36.40 30.42 15.96
N ALA A 7 -35.69 29.31 16.06
CA ALA A 7 -34.34 29.13 15.59
C ALA A 7 -34.37 29.27 14.06
N GLY A 8 -34.36 30.52 13.57
CA GLY A 8 -34.09 30.82 12.18
C GLY A 8 -32.80 30.11 11.83
N ARG A 9 -32.88 29.14 10.90
CA ARG A 9 -31.73 28.42 10.35
C ARG A 9 -30.78 29.43 9.72
N ARG A 10 -29.91 30.02 10.54
CA ARG A 10 -28.82 30.88 10.05
C ARG A 10 -27.94 30.00 9.18
N PHE A 11 -27.74 30.45 7.95
CA PHE A 11 -26.86 29.83 6.98
C PHE A 11 -25.49 29.56 7.63
N ASN A 12 -25.04 28.30 7.66
CA ASN A 12 -23.75 27.95 8.24
C ASN A 12 -22.68 28.02 7.14
N PRO A 13 -21.86 29.08 7.07
CA PRO A 13 -20.88 29.26 6.00
C PRO A 13 -19.84 28.13 5.96
N ILE A 14 -19.58 27.47 7.09
CA ILE A 14 -18.66 26.33 7.17
C ILE A 14 -19.20 25.13 6.39
N LEU A 15 -20.51 24.91 6.43
CA LEU A 15 -21.15 23.82 5.67
C LEU A 15 -21.01 24.08 4.17
N LEU A 16 -21.31 25.30 3.70
CA LEU A 16 -21.15 25.67 2.30
C LEU A 16 -19.70 25.49 1.84
N LEU A 17 -18.73 26.04 2.59
CA LEU A 17 -17.31 25.91 2.28
C LEU A 17 -16.87 24.43 2.23
N SER A 18 -17.35 23.62 3.18
CA SER A 18 -17.07 22.18 3.22
C SER A 18 -17.59 21.45 1.98
N LEU A 19 -18.81 21.77 1.52
CA LEU A 19 -19.39 21.18 0.32
C LEU A 19 -18.60 21.57 -0.94
N VAL A 20 -18.17 22.84 -1.05
CA VAL A 20 -17.34 23.31 -2.16
C VAL A 20 -15.99 22.59 -2.17
N LEU A 21 -15.35 22.41 -1.01
CA LEU A 21 -14.07 21.68 -0.93
C LEU A 21 -14.19 20.17 -1.17
N LEU A 22 -15.37 19.58 -0.98
CA LEU A 22 -15.63 18.17 -1.31
C LEU A 22 -15.99 17.96 -2.79
N LEU A 23 -16.36 19.01 -3.52
CA LEU A 23 -16.76 18.90 -4.92
C LEU A 23 -15.71 18.17 -5.79
N PRO A 24 -14.39 18.47 -5.72
CA PRO A 24 -13.39 17.73 -6.50
C PRO A 24 -13.39 16.23 -6.19
N ALA A 25 -13.59 15.86 -4.92
CA ALA A 25 -13.68 14.45 -4.51
C ALA A 25 -14.94 13.79 -5.07
N CYS A 26 -16.09 14.47 -5.06
CA CYS A 26 -17.31 13.97 -5.68
C CYS A 26 -17.14 13.75 -7.18
N VAL A 27 -16.51 14.70 -7.88
CA VAL A 27 -16.26 14.61 -9.33
C VAL A 27 -15.33 13.44 -9.65
N VAL A 28 -14.19 13.35 -8.96
CA VAL A 28 -13.21 12.27 -9.21
C VAL A 28 -13.77 10.90 -8.81
N CYS A 29 -14.39 10.78 -7.63
CA CYS A 29 -14.99 9.53 -7.17
C CYS A 29 -16.15 9.08 -8.08
N GLY A 30 -16.99 10.02 -8.51
CA GLY A 30 -18.07 9.77 -9.46
C GLY A 30 -17.57 9.35 -10.83
N GLY A 31 -16.67 10.14 -11.42
CA GLY A 31 -16.19 9.94 -12.79
C GLY A 31 -15.24 8.76 -12.96
N VAL A 32 -14.39 8.48 -11.98
CA VAL A 32 -13.34 7.45 -12.09
C VAL A 32 -13.76 6.12 -11.45
N GLY A 33 -14.60 6.17 -10.42
CA GLY A 33 -15.04 4.98 -9.70
C GLY A 33 -16.47 4.59 -10.04
N LEU A 34 -17.43 5.47 -9.74
CA LEU A 34 -18.86 5.13 -9.83
C LEU A 34 -19.35 4.90 -11.25
N LEU A 35 -19.02 5.79 -12.20
CA LEU A 35 -19.44 5.65 -13.60
C LEU A 35 -18.85 4.36 -14.21
N PRO A 36 -17.53 4.10 -14.15
CA PRO A 36 -16.95 2.85 -14.66
C PRO A 36 -17.52 1.60 -14.00
N MET A 37 -17.87 1.66 -12.71
CA MET A 37 -18.53 0.54 -12.03
C MET A 37 -19.93 0.26 -12.62
N VAL A 38 -20.69 1.31 -12.94
CA VAL A 38 -22.00 1.18 -13.61
C VAL A 38 -21.82 0.67 -15.03
N ASP A 39 -20.84 1.18 -15.78
CA ASP A 39 -20.55 0.76 -17.15
C ASP A 39 -20.10 -0.71 -17.19
N THR A 40 -19.26 -1.15 -16.25
CA THR A 40 -18.88 -2.56 -16.10
C THR A 40 -20.11 -3.44 -15.81
N PHE A 41 -21.02 -2.98 -14.95
CA PHE A 41 -22.27 -3.72 -14.69
C PHE A 41 -23.17 -3.78 -15.93
N GLN A 42 -23.32 -2.68 -16.67
CA GLN A 42 -24.12 -2.66 -17.90
C GLN A 42 -23.51 -3.56 -18.98
N THR A 43 -22.20 -3.43 -19.22
CA THR A 43 -21.45 -4.27 -20.16
C THR A 43 -21.56 -5.75 -19.79
N SER A 44 -21.65 -6.09 -18.50
CA SER A 44 -21.83 -7.49 -18.08
C SER A 44 -23.15 -8.12 -18.55
N MET A 45 -24.16 -7.31 -18.85
CA MET A 45 -25.46 -7.72 -19.38
C MET A 45 -25.49 -7.75 -20.91
N GLU A 46 -24.40 -7.36 -21.57
CA GLU A 46 -24.30 -7.25 -23.01
C GLU A 46 -23.31 -8.26 -23.59
N ARG A 47 -23.55 -8.68 -24.82
CA ARG A 47 -22.62 -9.46 -25.62
C ARG A 47 -21.84 -8.51 -26.52
N THR A 48 -20.79 -7.94 -25.96
CA THR A 48 -19.93 -6.96 -26.64
C THR A 48 -18.54 -7.56 -26.87
N ARG A 49 -18.07 -7.55 -28.11
CA ARG A 49 -16.73 -8.08 -28.46
C ARG A 49 -15.69 -6.98 -28.60
N PHE A 50 -16.04 -5.90 -29.29
CA PHE A 50 -15.09 -4.82 -29.55
C PHE A 50 -15.43 -3.56 -28.75
N PRO A 51 -14.43 -2.77 -28.35
CA PRO A 51 -14.68 -1.41 -27.90
C PRO A 51 -15.52 -0.67 -28.96
N SER A 52 -16.45 0.18 -28.52
CA SER A 52 -17.35 0.97 -29.38
C SER A 52 -18.36 0.19 -30.24
N SER A 53 -18.45 -1.15 -30.13
CA SER A 53 -19.51 -1.91 -30.81
C SER A 53 -20.82 -1.87 -30.04
N GLU A 54 -21.96 -1.75 -30.74
CA GLU A 54 -23.28 -1.88 -30.13
C GLU A 54 -23.44 -3.28 -29.53
N GLY A 55 -23.59 -3.36 -28.21
CA GLY A 55 -23.78 -4.61 -27.48
C GLY A 55 -25.19 -5.17 -27.65
N GLU A 56 -25.31 -6.48 -27.87
CA GLU A 56 -26.59 -7.18 -27.79
C GLU A 56 -26.91 -7.46 -26.31
N ASN A 57 -28.02 -6.96 -25.77
CA ASN A 57 -28.41 -7.26 -24.40
C ASN A 57 -28.79 -8.75 -24.27
N VAL A 58 -27.98 -9.50 -23.52
CA VAL A 58 -28.13 -10.93 -23.26
C VAL A 58 -28.56 -11.22 -21.82
N GLY A 59 -28.81 -10.18 -21.01
CA GLY A 59 -29.18 -10.32 -19.61
C GLY A 59 -28.15 -11.13 -18.82
N MET A 60 -28.57 -12.22 -18.19
CA MET A 60 -27.72 -13.01 -17.28
C MET A 60 -26.86 -14.07 -17.99
N GLU A 61 -26.92 -14.20 -19.32
CA GLU A 61 -26.24 -15.26 -20.07
C GLU A 61 -24.71 -15.28 -19.80
N ASN A 62 -24.07 -14.12 -19.65
CA ASN A 62 -22.65 -14.05 -19.35
C ASN A 62 -22.32 -14.63 -17.96
N PHE A 63 -23.20 -14.50 -16.97
CA PHE A 63 -23.02 -15.09 -15.65
C PHE A 63 -23.26 -16.60 -15.64
N GLU A 64 -24.24 -17.08 -16.41
CA GLU A 64 -24.49 -18.51 -16.61
C GLU A 64 -23.30 -19.19 -17.29
N ARG A 65 -22.81 -18.59 -18.39
CA ARG A 65 -21.58 -19.03 -19.08
C ARG A 65 -20.38 -19.08 -18.15
N LEU A 66 -20.29 -18.15 -17.20
CA LEU A 66 -19.18 -18.08 -16.26
C LEU A 66 -19.27 -19.16 -15.17
N GLN A 67 -20.48 -19.48 -14.72
CA GLN A 67 -20.73 -20.55 -13.76
C GLN A 67 -20.36 -21.91 -14.35
N ASP A 68 -20.61 -22.10 -15.65
CA ASP A 68 -20.30 -23.34 -16.38
C ASP A 68 -18.84 -23.42 -16.87
N ASP A 69 -18.05 -22.34 -16.76
CA ASP A 69 -16.66 -22.32 -17.18
C ASP A 69 -15.72 -22.88 -16.10
N GLU A 70 -15.39 -24.17 -16.23
CA GLU A 70 -14.45 -24.89 -15.35
C GLU A 70 -13.08 -24.17 -15.22
N ARG A 71 -12.65 -23.43 -16.25
CA ARG A 71 -11.39 -22.67 -16.18
C ARG A 71 -11.47 -21.55 -15.14
N TYR A 72 -12.64 -20.95 -14.98
CA TYR A 72 -12.85 -19.95 -13.96
C TYR A 72 -13.11 -20.57 -12.59
N THR A 73 -14.09 -21.47 -12.50
CA THR A 73 -14.58 -21.99 -11.22
C THR A 73 -13.58 -22.93 -10.55
N GLU A 74 -12.99 -23.87 -11.29
CA GLU A 74 -12.08 -24.88 -10.72
C GLU A 74 -10.63 -24.43 -10.68
N ASN A 75 -10.19 -23.58 -11.61
CA ASN A 75 -8.78 -23.17 -11.68
C ASN A 75 -8.56 -21.74 -11.17
N ALA A 76 -9.17 -20.75 -11.83
CA ALA A 76 -8.89 -19.34 -11.52
C ALA A 76 -9.30 -18.94 -10.10
N LEU A 77 -10.50 -19.32 -9.67
CA LEU A 77 -11.01 -19.02 -8.32
C LEU A 77 -10.28 -19.81 -7.23
N ASP A 78 -10.08 -21.12 -7.41
CA ASP A 78 -9.35 -21.96 -6.45
C ASP A 78 -7.94 -21.41 -6.19
N TYR A 79 -7.21 -21.15 -7.28
CA TYR A 79 -5.83 -20.69 -7.14
C TYR A 79 -5.74 -19.26 -6.59
N SER A 80 -6.62 -18.35 -7.03
CA SER A 80 -6.74 -17.02 -6.42
C SER A 80 -7.05 -17.10 -4.92
N ALA A 81 -8.00 -17.94 -4.51
CA ALA A 81 -8.34 -18.14 -3.11
C ALA A 81 -7.15 -18.67 -2.30
N ARG A 82 -6.39 -19.63 -2.83
CA ARG A 82 -5.18 -20.17 -2.20
C ARG A 82 -4.11 -19.10 -2.01
N LEU A 83 -3.80 -18.31 -3.06
CA LEU A 83 -2.89 -17.17 -2.95
C LEU A 83 -3.40 -16.16 -1.92
N GLY A 84 -4.71 -15.97 -1.87
CA GLY A 84 -5.35 -15.07 -0.94
C GLY A 84 -5.22 -15.46 0.52
N VAL A 85 -5.50 -16.72 0.86
CA VAL A 85 -5.30 -17.27 2.20
C VAL A 85 -3.85 -17.08 2.65
N MET A 86 -2.90 -17.37 1.77
CA MET A 86 -1.47 -17.15 2.04
C MET A 86 -1.16 -15.68 2.34
N ARG A 87 -1.67 -14.73 1.54
CA ARG A 87 -1.48 -13.30 1.78
C ARG A 87 -2.08 -12.84 3.10
N ILE A 88 -3.30 -13.26 3.38
CA ILE A 88 -3.99 -12.96 4.64
C ILE A 88 -3.17 -13.50 5.81
N ALA A 89 -2.66 -14.73 5.73
CA ALA A 89 -1.82 -15.31 6.78
C ALA A 89 -0.53 -14.51 7.01
N ILE A 90 0.16 -14.09 5.93
CA ILE A 90 1.35 -13.23 6.02
C ILE A 90 1.01 -11.90 6.70
N VAL A 91 -0.04 -11.21 6.24
CA VAL A 91 -0.45 -9.91 6.78
C VAL A 91 -0.99 -10.00 8.21
N ALA A 92 -1.60 -11.13 8.58
CA ALA A 92 -2.09 -11.38 9.93
C ALA A 92 -0.95 -11.49 10.96
N VAL A 93 0.17 -12.09 10.55
CA VAL A 93 1.24 -12.50 11.48
C VAL A 93 2.44 -11.56 11.40
N VAL A 94 2.96 -11.31 10.20
CA VAL A 94 4.29 -10.72 10.03
C VAL A 94 4.35 -9.24 10.45
N PRO A 95 3.44 -8.35 10.01
CA PRO A 95 3.41 -6.96 10.46
C PRO A 95 3.34 -6.81 11.98
N LEU A 96 2.55 -7.66 12.65
CA LEU A 96 2.38 -7.66 14.09
C LEU A 96 3.71 -8.02 14.79
N LEU A 97 4.31 -9.16 14.41
CA LEU A 97 5.57 -9.62 15.01
C LEU A 97 6.69 -8.59 14.81
N VAL A 98 6.88 -8.13 13.57
CA VAL A 98 7.96 -7.22 13.21
C VAL A 98 7.73 -5.83 13.82
N GLY A 99 6.51 -5.30 13.75
CA GLY A 99 6.19 -3.97 14.28
C GLY A 99 6.29 -3.85 15.80
N LEU A 100 5.87 -4.89 16.54
CA LEU A 100 6.05 -4.95 18.00
C LEU A 100 7.54 -4.95 18.38
N LEU A 101 8.35 -5.70 17.63
CA LEU A 101 9.77 -5.82 17.86
C LEU A 101 10.54 -4.53 17.54
N ILE A 102 10.21 -3.84 16.44
CA ILE A 102 10.81 -2.54 16.08
C ILE A 102 10.46 -1.47 17.12
N GLY A 103 9.22 -1.48 17.61
CA GLY A 103 8.76 -0.52 18.63
C GLY A 103 9.55 -0.56 19.93
N ALA A 104 10.21 -1.67 20.23
CA ALA A 104 10.98 -1.89 21.46
C ALA A 104 12.44 -1.44 21.39
N GLN A 105 12.97 -1.01 20.24
CA GLN A 105 14.40 -0.83 20.03
C GLN A 105 15.00 0.52 20.47
N GLY A 106 16.29 0.51 20.81
CA GLY A 106 17.13 1.70 20.98
C GLY A 106 17.33 2.48 19.67
N TRP A 107 17.90 3.68 19.76
CA TRP A 107 17.98 4.61 18.61
C TRP A 107 18.83 4.07 17.44
N LEU A 108 19.98 3.43 17.73
CA LEU A 108 20.88 2.90 16.70
C LEU A 108 20.22 1.75 15.93
N MET A 109 19.67 0.77 16.66
CA MET A 109 18.97 -0.37 16.08
C MET A 109 17.72 0.04 15.30
N ARG A 110 17.02 1.09 15.75
CA ARG A 110 15.92 1.69 14.98
C ARG A 110 16.39 2.24 13.63
N GLY A 111 17.55 2.88 13.59
CA GLY A 111 18.16 3.36 12.34
C GLY A 111 18.42 2.21 11.37
N CYS A 112 19.08 1.14 11.82
CA CYS A 112 19.35 -0.04 11.00
C CYS A 112 18.07 -0.72 10.52
N ASN A 113 17.08 -0.90 11.40
CA ASN A 113 15.82 -1.51 11.00
C ASN A 113 15.08 -0.67 9.94
N ARG A 114 15.12 0.67 9.99
CA ARG A 114 14.50 1.49 8.94
C ARG A 114 15.13 1.27 7.58
N VAL A 115 16.46 1.16 7.55
CA VAL A 115 17.19 0.85 6.31
C VAL A 115 16.76 -0.52 5.78
N LEU A 116 16.70 -1.52 6.65
CA LEU A 116 16.25 -2.87 6.27
C LEU A 116 14.78 -2.91 5.83
N LEU A 117 13.89 -2.18 6.48
CA LEU A 117 12.47 -2.09 6.11
C LEU A 117 12.27 -1.37 4.78
N ALA A 118 12.99 -0.27 4.55
CA ALA A 118 12.98 0.42 3.27
C ALA A 118 13.53 -0.46 2.16
N LEU A 119 14.60 -1.21 2.44
CA LEU A 119 15.20 -2.16 1.52
C LEU A 119 14.23 -3.32 1.21
N ALA A 120 13.55 -3.87 2.21
CA ALA A 120 12.53 -4.90 2.02
C ALA A 120 11.36 -4.37 1.17
N LEU A 121 10.83 -3.18 1.51
CA LEU A 121 9.74 -2.54 0.77
C LEU A 121 10.09 -2.37 -0.71
N VAL A 122 11.30 -1.89 -0.98
CA VAL A 122 11.82 -1.67 -2.33
C VAL A 122 12.13 -2.98 -3.07
N GLY A 123 12.56 -4.01 -2.36
CA GLY A 123 12.78 -5.34 -2.91
C GLY A 123 11.49 -6.06 -3.32
N ALA A 124 10.32 -5.57 -2.87
CA ALA A 124 9.01 -6.16 -3.11
C ALA A 124 8.45 -5.88 -4.51
N SER A 125 9.25 -6.04 -5.56
CA SER A 125 8.83 -5.76 -6.94
C SER A 125 8.43 -7.06 -7.67
N PRO A 126 7.14 -7.31 -7.94
CA PRO A 126 6.68 -8.63 -8.39
C PRO A 126 7.27 -9.08 -9.74
N VAL A 127 7.39 -8.15 -10.70
CA VAL A 127 7.87 -8.47 -12.06
C VAL A 127 9.35 -8.89 -12.06
N PRO A 128 10.29 -8.12 -11.48
CA PRO A 128 11.68 -8.56 -11.35
C PRO A 128 11.84 -9.84 -10.57
N LEU A 129 11.11 -9.99 -9.45
CA LEU A 129 11.20 -11.21 -8.64
C LEU A 129 10.75 -12.43 -9.45
N ALA A 130 9.68 -12.32 -10.25
CA ALA A 130 9.24 -13.37 -11.15
C ALA A 130 10.32 -13.70 -12.21
N ILE A 131 10.86 -12.72 -12.92
CA ILE A 131 11.87 -12.96 -13.97
C ILE A 131 13.14 -13.58 -13.38
N LEU A 132 13.63 -13.03 -12.27
CA LEU A 132 14.82 -13.55 -11.61
C LEU A 132 14.58 -14.94 -11.04
N TRP A 133 13.39 -15.24 -10.52
CA TRP A 133 13.02 -16.58 -10.08
C TRP A 133 13.02 -17.57 -11.24
N TRP A 134 12.42 -17.19 -12.38
CA TRP A 134 12.42 -18.01 -13.59
C TRP A 134 13.84 -18.29 -14.09
N LEU A 135 14.71 -17.27 -14.13
CA LEU A 135 16.12 -17.43 -14.50
C LEU A 135 16.89 -18.28 -13.49
N PHE A 136 16.62 -18.10 -12.20
CA PHE A 136 17.26 -18.85 -11.13
C PHE A 136 16.94 -20.33 -11.25
N LEU A 137 15.67 -20.68 -11.42
CA LEU A 137 15.24 -22.05 -11.66
C LEU A 137 15.86 -22.58 -12.96
N GLY A 138 15.71 -21.83 -14.05
CA GLY A 138 16.22 -22.13 -15.39
C GLY A 138 17.71 -22.48 -15.41
N ARG A 139 18.53 -21.69 -14.71
CA ARG A 139 19.99 -21.88 -14.68
C ARG A 139 20.45 -22.94 -13.69
N THR A 140 19.78 -23.04 -12.55
CA THR A 140 20.19 -23.94 -11.46
C THR A 140 19.84 -25.39 -11.79
N TRP A 141 18.73 -25.62 -12.51
CA TRP A 141 18.24 -26.96 -12.87
C TRP A 141 18.09 -27.20 -14.38
N ASN A 142 18.65 -26.30 -15.20
CA ASN A 142 18.73 -26.42 -16.66
C ASN A 142 17.40 -26.66 -17.40
N TYR A 143 16.33 -25.91 -17.07
CA TYR A 143 15.00 -26.10 -17.68
C TYR A 143 14.94 -25.88 -19.21
N SER A 144 15.94 -25.21 -19.81
CA SER A 144 15.94 -24.81 -21.22
C SER A 144 16.80 -25.68 -22.14
N THR A 145 17.69 -26.50 -21.58
CA THR A 145 18.71 -27.22 -22.34
C THR A 145 18.83 -28.60 -21.72
N PHE A 146 18.60 -29.67 -22.49
CA PHE A 146 18.69 -31.07 -22.07
C PHE A 146 20.12 -31.52 -21.66
N ASP A 147 21.01 -30.59 -21.35
CA ASP A 147 22.35 -30.88 -20.84
C ASP A 147 22.30 -31.13 -19.33
N ASP A 148 23.24 -31.91 -18.80
CA ASP A 148 23.30 -32.28 -17.38
C ASP A 148 23.38 -31.03 -16.48
N SER A 149 22.31 -30.78 -15.72
CA SER A 149 22.26 -29.77 -14.66
C SER A 149 23.33 -30.06 -13.60
N PRO A 150 24.03 -29.03 -13.08
CA PRO A 150 25.03 -29.24 -12.03
C PRO A 150 24.44 -29.78 -10.72
N LEU A 151 23.12 -29.67 -10.53
CA LEU A 151 22.39 -30.15 -9.35
C LEU A 151 21.39 -31.27 -9.66
N GLY A 152 21.38 -31.79 -10.89
CA GLY A 152 20.41 -32.79 -11.34
C GLY A 152 19.03 -32.20 -11.64
N GLU A 153 18.00 -33.03 -11.57
CA GLU A 153 16.61 -32.65 -11.84
C GLU A 153 16.06 -31.69 -10.77
N PRO A 154 15.20 -30.73 -11.15
CA PRO A 154 14.54 -29.88 -10.18
C PRO A 154 13.61 -30.69 -9.28
N PRO A 155 13.46 -30.30 -8.00
CA PRO A 155 12.41 -30.86 -7.17
C PRO A 155 11.04 -30.65 -7.85
N ASP A 156 10.21 -31.70 -7.91
CA ASP A 156 8.89 -31.66 -8.56
C ASP A 156 8.03 -30.47 -8.09
N TRP A 157 8.12 -30.14 -6.81
CA TRP A 157 7.37 -29.04 -6.20
C TRP A 157 7.86 -27.63 -6.60
N LEU A 158 8.94 -27.49 -7.36
CA LEU A 158 9.44 -26.24 -7.94
C LEU A 158 9.38 -26.22 -9.49
N ALA A 159 9.21 -27.38 -10.12
CA ALA A 159 9.20 -27.51 -11.57
C ALA A 159 8.12 -26.68 -12.26
N LEU A 160 8.54 -25.69 -13.07
CA LEU A 160 7.61 -24.81 -13.79
C LEU A 160 6.83 -25.53 -14.91
N PHE A 161 7.32 -26.66 -15.40
CA PHE A 161 6.60 -27.52 -16.35
C PHE A 161 5.63 -28.49 -15.67
N ASP A 162 5.76 -28.71 -14.36
CA ASP A 162 4.81 -29.49 -13.59
C ASP A 162 3.70 -28.60 -13.03
N THR A 163 2.48 -29.14 -12.97
CA THR A 163 1.31 -28.42 -12.46
C THR A 163 1.42 -28.05 -10.99
N VAL A 164 1.95 -28.92 -10.15
CA VAL A 164 2.13 -28.67 -8.71
C VAL A 164 3.33 -27.75 -8.50
N GLY A 165 4.41 -28.00 -9.23
CA GLY A 165 5.63 -27.19 -9.19
C GLY A 165 5.40 -25.74 -9.58
N ALA A 166 4.70 -25.49 -10.70
CA ALA A 166 4.36 -24.15 -11.15
C ALA A 166 3.48 -23.40 -10.14
N ARG A 167 2.45 -24.06 -9.58
CA ARG A 167 1.57 -23.47 -8.55
C ARG A 167 2.35 -23.05 -7.31
N ASN A 168 3.27 -23.88 -6.85
CA ASN A 168 4.08 -23.58 -5.67
C ASN A 168 5.13 -22.50 -5.95
N SER A 169 5.77 -22.51 -7.12
CA SER A 169 6.72 -21.48 -7.55
C SER A 169 6.07 -20.10 -7.63
N VAL A 170 4.91 -19.99 -8.29
CA VAL A 170 4.15 -18.73 -8.37
C VAL A 170 3.70 -18.29 -6.97
N ALA A 171 3.21 -19.20 -6.13
CA ALA A 171 2.81 -18.89 -4.76
C ALA A 171 3.99 -18.43 -3.90
N LEU A 172 5.17 -19.04 -4.06
CA LEU A 172 6.37 -18.66 -3.33
C LEU A 172 6.81 -17.24 -3.70
N VAL A 173 6.89 -16.90 -4.99
CA VAL A 173 7.28 -15.55 -5.41
C VAL A 173 6.26 -14.51 -4.95
N GLU A 174 4.97 -14.83 -5.02
CA GLU A 174 3.93 -13.95 -4.46
C GLU A 174 4.01 -13.83 -2.93
N ALA A 175 4.35 -14.91 -2.24
CA ALA A 175 4.61 -14.88 -0.81
C ALA A 175 5.77 -13.93 -0.51
N LEU A 176 6.89 -14.04 -1.24
CA LEU A 176 8.06 -13.18 -1.06
C LEU A 176 7.73 -11.70 -1.29
N ALA A 177 7.02 -11.36 -2.37
CA ALA A 177 6.59 -10.00 -2.62
C ALA A 177 5.65 -9.48 -1.51
N THR A 178 4.66 -10.27 -1.12
CA THR A 178 3.71 -9.91 -0.06
C THR A 178 4.40 -9.75 1.29
N LEU A 179 5.34 -10.64 1.60
CA LEU A 179 6.11 -10.65 2.83
C LEU A 179 6.98 -9.39 2.94
N ALA A 180 7.66 -9.02 1.85
CA ALA A 180 8.47 -7.82 1.77
C ALA A 180 7.62 -6.54 1.92
N LEU A 181 6.43 -6.47 1.31
CA LEU A 181 5.47 -5.39 1.52
C LEU A 181 4.92 -5.36 2.97
N ALA A 182 4.56 -6.50 3.53
CA ALA A 182 4.02 -6.63 4.87
C ALA A 182 5.03 -6.19 5.94
N VAL A 183 6.30 -6.57 5.77
CA VAL A 183 7.40 -6.08 6.60
C VAL A 183 7.61 -4.59 6.40
N GLY A 184 7.78 -4.13 5.16
CA GLY A 184 8.11 -2.75 4.86
C GLY A 184 7.02 -1.76 5.29
N LEU A 185 5.77 -2.01 4.90
CA LEU A 185 4.65 -1.10 5.13
C LEU A 185 3.86 -1.44 6.40
N GLY A 186 3.55 -2.72 6.62
CA GLY A 186 2.70 -3.16 7.72
C GLY A 186 3.34 -2.93 9.10
N SER A 187 4.66 -3.15 9.22
CA SER A 187 5.37 -2.93 10.48
C SER A 187 5.34 -1.45 10.93
N LEU A 188 5.19 -0.50 10.00
CA LEU A 188 5.12 0.94 10.29
C LEU A 188 3.85 1.31 11.06
N PHE A 189 2.72 0.71 10.68
CA PHE A 189 1.45 0.91 11.36
C PHE A 189 1.49 0.34 12.78
N TYR A 190 2.05 -0.86 12.96
CA TYR A 190 2.21 -1.45 14.30
C TYR A 190 3.22 -0.69 15.16
N ALA A 191 4.31 -0.20 14.57
CA ALA A 191 5.23 0.69 15.28
C ALA A 191 4.51 1.98 15.72
N ALA A 192 3.59 2.53 14.91
CA ALA A 192 2.74 3.66 15.30
C ALA A 192 1.75 3.30 16.42
N VAL A 193 1.17 2.10 16.43
CA VAL A 193 0.30 1.60 17.51
C VAL A 193 1.06 1.55 18.85
N VAL A 194 2.25 0.95 18.86
CA VAL A 194 3.08 0.85 20.09
C VAL A 194 3.37 2.22 20.67
N ARG A 195 3.53 3.24 19.83
CA ARG A 195 3.74 4.63 20.25
C ARG A 195 2.47 5.32 20.70
N GLY A 196 1.32 4.97 20.15
CA GLY A 196 0.00 5.44 20.57
C GLY A 196 -0.29 5.22 22.05
N ASN A 197 0.27 4.15 22.64
CA ASN A 197 0.16 3.87 24.07
C ASN A 197 0.64 5.04 24.96
N ARG A 198 1.57 5.87 24.47
CA ARG A 198 2.11 7.03 25.21
C ARG A 198 1.16 8.22 25.27
N VAL A 199 0.16 8.24 24.39
CA VAL A 199 -0.77 9.38 24.20
C VAL A 199 -2.12 9.11 24.86
N GLY A 200 -2.23 8.03 25.64
CA GLY A 200 -3.44 7.70 26.40
C GLY A 200 -4.55 7.00 25.60
N GLY A 201 -4.26 6.49 24.41
CA GLY A 201 -5.17 5.59 23.69
C GLY A 201 -5.04 4.14 24.15
N SER A 202 -6.05 3.32 23.87
CA SER A 202 -5.95 1.88 24.11
C SER A 202 -5.08 1.23 23.03
N PRO A 203 -3.87 0.72 23.36
CA PRO A 203 -2.99 0.08 22.38
C PRO A 203 -3.60 -1.21 21.82
N TRP A 204 -4.40 -1.91 22.62
CA TRP A 204 -5.12 -3.11 22.19
C TRP A 204 -6.14 -2.80 21.11
N LEU A 205 -7.00 -1.79 21.32
CA LEU A 205 -8.01 -1.39 20.33
C LEU A 205 -7.35 -0.86 19.05
N ALA A 206 -6.26 -0.09 19.17
CA ALA A 206 -5.51 0.41 18.03
C ALA A 206 -4.86 -0.74 17.25
N GLY A 207 -4.25 -1.70 17.96
CA GLY A 207 -3.64 -2.90 17.37
C GLY A 207 -4.66 -3.78 16.66
N CYS A 208 -5.79 -4.10 17.30
CA CYS A 208 -6.88 -4.87 16.68
C CYS A 208 -7.49 -4.14 15.49
N GLY A 209 -7.68 -2.83 15.57
CA GLY A 209 -8.20 -2.03 14.46
C GLY A 209 -7.27 -2.06 13.24
N VAL A 210 -5.97 -1.82 13.45
CA VAL A 210 -4.97 -1.95 12.36
C VAL A 210 -4.92 -3.35 11.80
N TRP A 211 -4.95 -4.36 12.66
CA TRP A 211 -4.94 -5.76 12.26
C TRP A 211 -6.11 -6.06 11.33
N LEU A 212 -7.33 -5.75 11.74
CA LEU A 212 -8.55 -5.98 10.96
C LEU A 212 -8.53 -5.20 9.64
N VAL A 213 -8.13 -3.92 9.65
CA VAL A 213 -7.97 -3.14 8.41
C VAL A 213 -6.95 -3.81 7.48
N GLY A 214 -5.81 -4.25 8.01
CA GLY A 214 -4.79 -4.98 7.26
C GLY A 214 -5.33 -6.27 6.66
N LEU A 215 -6.09 -7.06 7.42
CA LEU A 215 -6.75 -8.27 6.92
C LEU A 215 -7.74 -7.99 5.80
N PHE A 216 -8.56 -6.95 5.92
CA PHE A 216 -9.53 -6.60 4.87
C PHE A 216 -8.85 -6.07 3.61
N VAL A 217 -7.75 -5.32 3.74
CA VAL A 217 -6.92 -4.91 2.59
C VAL A 217 -6.23 -6.11 1.96
N ALA A 218 -5.73 -7.07 2.74
CA ALA A 218 -5.18 -8.32 2.23
C ALA A 218 -6.25 -9.19 1.55
N ALA A 219 -7.47 -9.22 2.11
CA ALA A 219 -8.63 -9.90 1.55
C ALA A 219 -9.02 -9.31 0.18
N MET A 220 -8.97 -7.99 0.04
CA MET A 220 -9.15 -7.32 -1.25
C MET A 220 -8.07 -7.77 -2.25
N GLY A 221 -6.83 -7.93 -1.79
CA GLY A 221 -5.72 -8.47 -2.58
C GLY A 221 -5.97 -9.88 -3.12
N VAL A 222 -6.83 -10.70 -2.52
CA VAL A 222 -7.19 -12.04 -3.05
C VAL A 222 -7.88 -11.95 -4.40
N LEU A 223 -8.78 -10.97 -4.52
CA LEU A 223 -9.62 -10.80 -5.70
C LEU A 223 -8.90 -10.06 -6.83
N THR A 224 -7.79 -9.38 -6.51
CA THR A 224 -7.28 -8.26 -7.33
C THR A 224 -5.80 -8.35 -7.61
N ALA A 225 -5.02 -8.91 -6.68
CA ALA A 225 -3.60 -9.12 -6.85
C ALA A 225 -3.32 -10.56 -7.30
N GLY A 226 -2.19 -10.78 -7.97
CA GLY A 226 -1.88 -12.05 -8.63
C GLY A 226 -2.06 -12.00 -10.13
N PHE A 227 -2.00 -10.81 -10.74
CA PHE A 227 -1.85 -10.69 -12.19
C PHE A 227 -0.39 -10.87 -12.60
N SER A 228 0.51 -10.06 -12.02
CA SER A 228 1.89 -9.92 -12.51
C SER A 228 2.72 -11.20 -12.41
N VAL A 229 2.77 -11.84 -11.23
CA VAL A 229 3.62 -13.03 -11.06
C VAL A 229 3.15 -14.22 -11.91
N PRO A 230 1.86 -14.59 -11.93
CA PRO A 230 1.40 -15.68 -12.79
C PRO A 230 1.59 -15.40 -14.28
N LEU A 231 1.32 -14.16 -14.72
CA LEU A 231 1.55 -13.75 -16.12
C LEU A 231 3.01 -13.93 -16.51
N VAL A 232 3.94 -13.40 -15.71
CA VAL A 232 5.37 -13.41 -16.03
C VAL A 232 5.99 -14.80 -15.90
N LEU A 233 5.66 -15.57 -14.86
CA LEU A 233 6.29 -16.88 -14.63
C LEU A 233 5.77 -17.99 -15.53
N THR A 234 4.47 -17.97 -15.82
CA THR A 234 3.78 -19.15 -16.38
C THR A 234 2.68 -18.83 -17.39
N ASN A 235 2.27 -17.57 -17.50
CA ASN A 235 1.09 -17.13 -18.25
C ASN A 235 -0.18 -17.98 -17.93
N GLY A 236 -0.32 -18.41 -16.69
CA GLY A 236 -1.41 -19.27 -16.21
C GLY A 236 -1.17 -20.78 -16.34
N GLY A 237 -0.08 -21.23 -17.00
CA GLY A 237 0.24 -22.64 -17.20
C GLY A 237 1.00 -23.33 -16.06
N PRO A 238 1.33 -24.62 -16.22
CA PRO A 238 0.84 -25.53 -17.25
C PRO A 238 -0.62 -25.93 -16.99
N ALA A 239 -1.35 -26.31 -18.03
CA ALA A 239 -2.76 -26.73 -17.96
C ALA A 239 -3.69 -25.77 -17.18
N LEU A 240 -3.45 -24.46 -17.30
CA LEU A 240 -4.22 -23.40 -16.63
C LEU A 240 -4.19 -23.45 -15.09
N ARG A 241 -3.24 -24.19 -14.48
CA ARG A 241 -3.22 -24.44 -13.03
C ARG A 241 -2.70 -23.28 -12.18
N THR A 242 -2.04 -22.29 -12.78
CA THR A 242 -1.63 -21.05 -12.11
C THR A 242 -2.47 -19.85 -12.55
N LEU A 243 -3.53 -20.09 -13.33
CA LEU A 243 -4.48 -19.06 -13.73
C LEU A 243 -5.09 -18.43 -12.48
N THR A 244 -5.11 -17.11 -12.41
CA THR A 244 -5.77 -16.34 -11.35
C THR A 244 -6.95 -15.59 -11.93
N ALA A 245 -7.91 -15.18 -11.09
CA ALA A 245 -9.07 -14.44 -11.55
C ALA A 245 -8.71 -13.14 -12.32
N PRO A 246 -7.76 -12.28 -11.86
CA PRO A 246 -7.34 -11.11 -12.63
C PRO A 246 -6.66 -11.46 -13.97
N LEU A 247 -5.85 -12.52 -14.01
CA LEU A 247 -5.24 -12.99 -15.26
C LEU A 247 -6.31 -13.52 -16.22
N TYR A 248 -7.32 -14.23 -15.71
CA TYR A 248 -8.42 -14.72 -16.52
C TYR A 248 -9.24 -13.57 -17.14
N VAL A 249 -9.58 -12.55 -16.36
CA VAL A 249 -10.25 -11.33 -16.85
C VAL A 249 -9.44 -10.68 -17.97
N PHE A 250 -8.12 -10.57 -17.81
CA PHE A 250 -7.25 -10.02 -18.84
C PHE A 250 -7.23 -10.87 -20.11
N GLN A 251 -7.12 -12.20 -19.99
CA GLN A 251 -7.13 -13.10 -21.14
C GLN A 251 -8.48 -13.06 -21.88
N VAL A 252 -9.60 -13.01 -21.17
CA VAL A 252 -10.94 -12.95 -21.76
C VAL A 252 -11.23 -11.57 -22.37
N GLY A 253 -10.99 -10.50 -21.62
CA GLY A 253 -11.34 -9.13 -22.04
C GLY A 253 -10.37 -8.54 -23.07
N VAL A 254 -9.06 -8.70 -22.86
CA VAL A 254 -8.04 -8.03 -23.69
C VAL A 254 -7.52 -8.94 -24.79
N GLN A 255 -7.25 -10.21 -24.51
CA GLN A 255 -6.67 -11.12 -25.52
C GLN A 255 -7.74 -11.75 -26.43
N ARG A 256 -8.92 -12.07 -25.87
CA ARG A 256 -10.02 -12.70 -26.63
C ARG A 256 -11.11 -11.73 -27.07
N PHE A 257 -11.09 -10.48 -26.59
CA PHE A 257 -12.10 -9.47 -26.90
C PHE A 257 -13.53 -9.98 -26.63
N ASP A 258 -13.76 -10.61 -25.47
CA ASP A 258 -15.10 -10.93 -24.95
C ASP A 258 -15.36 -10.01 -23.74
N LEU A 259 -15.70 -8.75 -24.04
CA LEU A 259 -15.81 -7.69 -23.05
C LEU A 259 -17.01 -7.94 -22.12
N GLY A 260 -18.10 -8.47 -22.65
CA GLY A 260 -19.29 -8.84 -21.86
C GLY A 260 -18.97 -9.86 -20.76
N LEU A 261 -18.32 -10.96 -21.14
CA LEU A 261 -17.92 -12.00 -20.17
C LEU A 261 -16.88 -11.48 -19.16
N ALA A 262 -15.91 -10.69 -19.62
CA ALA A 262 -14.90 -10.08 -18.74
C ALA A 262 -15.51 -9.06 -17.77
N ALA A 263 -16.52 -8.31 -18.19
CA ALA A 263 -17.25 -7.37 -17.34
C ALA A 263 -18.14 -8.10 -16.30
N ALA A 264 -18.72 -9.25 -16.65
CA ALA A 264 -19.43 -10.12 -15.70
C ALA A 264 -18.50 -10.64 -14.59
N LEU A 265 -17.31 -11.10 -14.96
CA LEU A 265 -16.24 -11.46 -14.02
C LEU A 265 -15.88 -10.31 -13.07
N GLN A 266 -15.66 -9.10 -13.61
CA GLN A 266 -15.34 -7.91 -12.80
C GLN A 266 -16.49 -7.53 -11.86
N THR A 267 -17.73 -7.61 -12.34
CA THR A 267 -18.94 -7.35 -11.54
C THR A 267 -19.03 -8.28 -10.32
N LEU A 268 -18.70 -9.56 -10.47
CA LEU A 268 -18.64 -10.50 -9.35
C LEU A 268 -17.56 -10.13 -8.32
N HIS A 269 -16.45 -9.54 -8.74
CA HIS A 269 -15.40 -9.08 -7.81
C HIS A 269 -15.77 -7.76 -7.11
N ILE A 270 -16.50 -6.86 -7.79
CA ILE A 270 -16.88 -5.54 -7.24
C ILE A 270 -17.67 -5.71 -5.94
N LEU A 271 -18.68 -6.58 -5.90
CA LEU A 271 -19.55 -6.72 -4.73
C LEU A 271 -18.82 -7.06 -3.41
N PRO A 272 -17.98 -8.11 -3.32
CA PRO A 272 -17.22 -8.39 -2.10
C PRO A 272 -16.21 -7.28 -1.77
N ILE A 273 -15.66 -6.57 -2.76
CA ILE A 273 -14.76 -5.43 -2.51
C ILE A 273 -15.50 -4.25 -1.89
N LEU A 274 -16.70 -3.93 -2.37
CA LEU A 274 -17.55 -2.90 -1.76
C LEU A 274 -17.87 -3.26 -0.30
N LEU A 275 -18.18 -4.52 -0.02
CA LEU A 275 -18.39 -5.02 1.33
C LEU A 275 -17.15 -4.85 2.22
N LEU A 276 -15.96 -5.19 1.71
CA LEU A 276 -14.70 -4.96 2.45
C LEU A 276 -14.48 -3.48 2.77
N GLY A 277 -14.82 -2.57 1.86
CA GLY A 277 -14.80 -1.13 2.11
C GLY A 277 -15.72 -0.71 3.26
N VAL A 278 -16.94 -1.26 3.31
CA VAL A 278 -17.89 -1.04 4.43
C VAL A 278 -17.31 -1.58 5.75
N LEU A 279 -16.71 -2.78 5.74
CA LEU A 279 -16.11 -3.39 6.93
C LEU A 279 -14.94 -2.55 7.46
N VAL A 280 -14.08 -2.04 6.57
CA VAL A 280 -12.98 -1.14 6.95
C VAL A 280 -13.52 0.15 7.56
N TRP A 281 -14.54 0.77 6.96
CA TRP A 281 -15.22 1.93 7.54
C TRP A 281 -15.77 1.65 8.94
N LEU A 282 -16.41 0.50 9.13
CA LEU A 282 -16.98 0.07 10.41
C LEU A 282 -15.88 -0.07 11.46
N VAL A 283 -14.76 -0.71 11.13
CA VAL A 283 -13.60 -0.87 12.03
C VAL A 283 -13.06 0.49 12.46
N ILE A 284 -12.79 1.39 11.52
CA ILE A 284 -12.26 2.73 11.81
C ILE A 284 -13.21 3.51 12.73
N THR A 285 -14.52 3.45 12.44
CA THR A 285 -15.55 4.16 13.19
C THR A 285 -15.73 3.57 14.59
N ALA A 286 -15.81 2.23 14.69
CA ALA A 286 -16.05 1.50 15.93
C ALA A 286 -14.86 1.62 16.90
N PHE A 287 -13.63 1.42 16.42
CA PHE A 287 -12.43 1.58 17.24
C PHE A 287 -12.02 3.04 17.42
N ASN A 288 -12.62 3.95 16.68
CA ASN A 288 -12.24 5.36 16.64
C ASN A 288 -10.73 5.53 16.36
N LEU A 289 -10.26 4.90 15.28
CA LEU A 289 -8.86 4.95 14.90
C LEU A 289 -8.47 6.36 14.47
N ARG A 290 -7.33 6.84 14.95
CA ARG A 290 -6.79 8.17 14.66
C ARG A 290 -5.27 8.10 14.58
N LEU A 291 -4.70 8.91 13.72
CA LEU A 291 -3.27 9.05 13.58
C LEU A 291 -2.86 10.43 14.12
N ARG A 292 -2.09 10.47 15.20
CA ARG A 292 -1.61 11.69 15.85
C ARG A 292 -0.12 11.88 15.60
N PHE A 293 0.29 13.13 15.46
CA PHE A 293 1.69 13.49 15.39
C PHE A 293 2.24 13.76 16.80
N THR A 294 2.96 12.79 17.35
CA THR A 294 3.69 12.94 18.60
C THR A 294 5.10 13.41 18.27
N GLY A 295 5.56 14.52 18.85
CA GLY A 295 6.96 14.95 18.69
C GLY A 295 7.96 13.85 19.09
N TYR A 296 9.28 14.11 18.97
CA TYR A 296 10.30 13.12 19.32
C TYR A 296 10.17 12.67 20.78
N GLY A 297 9.58 11.50 20.99
CA GLY A 297 9.45 10.90 22.32
C GLY A 297 10.74 10.22 22.75
N ALA A 298 11.05 10.25 24.04
CA ALA A 298 12.16 9.50 24.61
C ALA A 298 12.08 8.00 24.24
N ALA A 299 13.24 7.37 23.99
CA ALA A 299 13.31 5.94 23.71
C ALA A 299 12.73 5.13 24.88
N PHE A 300 12.07 4.00 24.61
CA PHE A 300 11.78 3.05 25.69
C PHE A 300 13.11 2.49 26.22
N PRO A 301 13.34 2.46 27.54
CA PRO A 301 14.39 1.65 28.13
C PRO A 301 13.89 0.21 28.19
N VAL A 302 13.91 -0.51 27.06
CA VAL A 302 13.60 -1.95 27.03
C VAL A 302 14.90 -2.73 27.15
N SER A 303 14.81 -3.91 27.77
CA SER A 303 15.90 -4.88 27.83
C SER A 303 16.45 -5.17 26.44
N SER A 304 17.77 -5.23 26.33
CA SER A 304 18.53 -5.44 25.09
C SER A 304 18.13 -6.68 24.29
N LEU A 305 17.49 -7.66 24.93
CA LEU A 305 17.20 -8.98 24.37
C LEU A 305 16.15 -8.97 23.25
N LEU A 306 15.03 -8.25 23.41
CA LEU A 306 13.99 -8.15 22.36
C LEU A 306 14.51 -7.39 21.12
N GLY A 307 15.35 -6.38 21.34
CA GLY A 307 16.00 -5.64 20.27
C GLY A 307 16.91 -6.53 19.43
N CYS A 308 17.65 -7.47 20.05
CA CYS A 308 18.53 -8.40 19.35
C CYS A 308 17.78 -9.41 18.46
N ILE A 309 16.55 -9.79 18.79
CA ILE A 309 15.77 -10.78 18.01
C ILE A 309 15.16 -10.16 16.74
N SER A 310 14.84 -8.88 16.79
CA SER A 310 14.14 -8.18 15.70
C SER A 310 14.94 -8.09 14.40
N LEU A 311 16.26 -7.91 14.46
CA LEU A 311 17.11 -7.78 13.29
C LEU A 311 17.25 -9.11 12.54
N PRO A 312 17.55 -10.25 13.20
CA PRO A 312 17.46 -11.57 12.59
C PRO A 312 16.08 -11.86 11.98
N LEU A 313 14.98 -11.41 12.59
CA LEU A 313 13.65 -11.62 12.02
C LEU A 313 13.42 -10.80 10.75
N VAL A 314 13.70 -9.48 10.77
CA VAL A 314 13.57 -8.62 9.58
C VAL A 314 14.47 -9.14 8.46
N VAL A 315 15.69 -9.55 8.80
CA VAL A 315 16.61 -10.18 7.86
C VAL A 315 16.03 -11.50 7.36
N ALA A 316 15.66 -12.47 8.20
CA ALA A 316 15.12 -13.76 7.75
C ALA A 316 13.90 -13.62 6.83
N VAL A 317 13.10 -12.58 7.06
CA VAL A 317 11.88 -12.32 6.31
C VAL A 317 12.16 -11.58 4.98
N GLY A 318 13.08 -10.61 4.95
CA GLY A 318 13.43 -9.87 3.73
C GLY A 318 14.55 -10.51 2.90
N LEU A 319 15.41 -11.32 3.52
CA LEU A 319 16.62 -11.88 2.94
C LEU A 319 16.35 -12.77 1.72
N PRO A 320 15.29 -13.59 1.64
CA PRO A 320 15.08 -14.39 0.43
C PRO A 320 14.88 -13.53 -0.83
N ALA A 321 14.09 -12.45 -0.75
CA ALA A 321 13.91 -11.52 -1.86
C ALA A 321 15.21 -10.77 -2.19
N LEU A 322 15.95 -10.32 -1.17
CA LEU A 322 17.23 -9.64 -1.36
C LEU A 322 18.33 -10.56 -1.89
N ALA A 323 18.33 -11.83 -1.50
CA ALA A 323 19.25 -12.84 -1.99
C ALA A 323 18.99 -13.13 -3.47
N LEU A 324 17.72 -13.21 -3.89
CA LEU A 324 17.36 -13.36 -5.30
C LEU A 324 17.80 -12.14 -6.13
N LEU A 325 17.62 -10.93 -5.60
CA LEU A 325 18.08 -9.69 -6.26
C LEU A 325 19.62 -9.62 -6.33
N ALA A 326 20.32 -10.00 -5.25
CA ALA A 326 21.78 -10.05 -5.24
C ALA A 326 22.32 -11.10 -6.21
N TRP A 327 21.66 -12.26 -6.29
CA TRP A 327 21.95 -13.29 -7.29
C TRP A 327 21.71 -12.77 -8.71
N GLY A 328 20.60 -12.06 -8.95
CA GLY A 328 20.31 -11.42 -10.23
C GLY A 328 21.38 -10.41 -10.65
N ALA A 329 21.82 -9.56 -9.73
CA ALA A 329 22.91 -8.60 -9.97
C ALA A 329 24.22 -9.31 -10.33
N TRP A 330 24.58 -10.37 -9.60
CA TRP A 330 25.74 -11.20 -9.92
C TRP A 330 25.60 -11.88 -11.29
N PHE A 331 24.44 -12.47 -11.57
CA PHE A 331 24.15 -13.17 -12.83
C PHE A 331 24.31 -12.23 -14.03
N VAL A 332 23.80 -11.01 -13.94
CA VAL A 332 23.98 -9.97 -14.97
C VAL A 332 25.44 -9.56 -15.11
N GLY A 333 26.17 -9.44 -14.00
CA GLY A 333 27.60 -9.12 -14.01
C GLY A 333 28.46 -10.18 -14.74
N VAL A 334 28.07 -11.45 -14.66
CA VAL A 334 28.78 -12.56 -15.32
C VAL A 334 28.35 -12.76 -16.78
N ASN A 335 27.05 -12.65 -17.07
CA ASN A 335 26.49 -12.99 -18.38
C ASN A 335 26.31 -11.76 -19.30
N GLY A 336 26.53 -10.54 -18.81
CA GLY A 336 26.33 -9.32 -19.57
C GLY A 336 24.84 -9.05 -19.86
N GLY A 337 24.56 -8.55 -21.08
CA GLY A 337 23.19 -8.26 -21.53
C GLY A 337 22.72 -6.83 -21.27
N VAL A 338 23.41 -6.04 -20.42
CA VAL A 338 23.03 -4.63 -20.17
C VAL A 338 23.04 -3.81 -21.47
N ALA A 339 24.10 -3.90 -22.27
CA ALA A 339 24.20 -3.19 -23.54
C ALA A 339 23.11 -3.61 -24.53
N GLU A 340 22.90 -4.91 -24.70
CA GLU A 340 21.86 -5.46 -25.59
C GLU A 340 20.46 -4.96 -25.15
N VAL A 341 20.17 -5.00 -23.84
CA VAL A 341 18.90 -4.51 -23.30
C VAL A 341 18.72 -3.00 -23.49
N THR A 342 19.79 -2.22 -23.38
CA THR A 342 19.72 -0.77 -23.59
C THR A 342 19.53 -0.37 -25.03
N ASP A 343 19.93 -1.23 -25.97
CA ASP A 343 19.74 -1.02 -27.40
C ASP A 343 18.32 -1.41 -27.85
N GLU A 344 17.72 -2.46 -27.26
CA GLU A 344 16.37 -2.94 -27.63
C GLU A 344 15.22 -2.18 -26.96
N ILE A 345 15.41 -1.69 -25.74
CA ILE A 345 14.36 -0.98 -25.00
C ILE A 345 14.72 0.51 -24.94
N PRO A 346 13.81 1.43 -25.32
CA PRO A 346 14.01 2.86 -25.12
C PRO A 346 13.88 3.24 -23.63
N TRP A 347 14.89 2.91 -22.83
CA TRP A 347 14.87 2.97 -21.36
C TRP A 347 14.45 4.33 -20.80
N ALA A 348 14.96 5.41 -21.37
CA ALA A 348 14.64 6.75 -20.91
C ALA A 348 13.14 7.05 -21.10
N GLN A 349 12.59 6.76 -22.29
CA GLN A 349 11.18 6.97 -22.58
C GLN A 349 10.29 6.05 -21.75
N ASN A 350 10.62 4.76 -21.64
CA ASN A 350 9.79 3.81 -20.90
C ASN A 350 9.83 4.06 -19.39
N THR A 351 10.97 4.52 -18.86
CA THR A 351 11.06 5.00 -17.46
C THR A 351 10.19 6.23 -17.26
N LEU A 352 10.25 7.20 -18.18
CA LEU A 352 9.38 8.38 -18.13
C LEU A 352 7.91 7.99 -18.20
N ASN A 353 7.50 7.10 -19.11
CA ASN A 353 6.12 6.61 -19.23
C ASN A 353 5.66 5.92 -17.93
N THR A 354 6.55 5.16 -17.27
CA THR A 354 6.24 4.44 -16.02
C THR A 354 6.08 5.38 -14.83
N VAL A 355 6.84 6.48 -14.80
CA VAL A 355 6.86 7.44 -13.68
C VAL A 355 5.82 8.53 -13.89
N LEU A 356 5.92 9.24 -15.01
CA LEU A 356 5.27 10.52 -15.24
C LEU A 356 3.74 10.39 -15.18
N SER A 357 3.19 9.40 -15.87
CA SER A 357 1.75 9.13 -15.93
C SER A 357 1.12 8.95 -14.53
N PRO A 358 1.51 7.92 -13.74
CA PRO A 358 0.93 7.74 -12.41
C PRO A 358 1.31 8.86 -11.45
N TRP A 359 2.51 9.45 -11.55
CA TRP A 359 2.92 10.50 -10.60
C TRP A 359 2.14 11.79 -10.80
N LEU A 360 1.86 12.20 -12.04
CA LEU A 360 1.01 13.37 -12.28
C LEU A 360 -0.39 13.15 -11.70
N ALA A 361 -1.00 11.98 -11.95
CA ALA A 361 -2.30 11.65 -11.39
C ALA A 361 -2.27 11.64 -9.84
N ILE A 362 -1.26 11.01 -9.24
CA ILE A 362 -1.13 10.87 -7.79
C ILE A 362 -0.89 12.24 -7.12
N TRP A 363 0.10 13.00 -7.58
CA TRP A 363 0.54 14.22 -6.89
C TRP A 363 -0.32 15.44 -7.22
N LEU A 364 -0.89 15.53 -8.42
CA LEU A 364 -1.71 16.67 -8.82
C LEU A 364 -3.21 16.46 -8.55
N VAL A 365 -3.68 15.21 -8.50
CA VAL A 365 -5.10 14.91 -8.31
C VAL A 365 -5.35 14.10 -7.05
N GLN A 366 -4.88 12.85 -6.97
CA GLN A 366 -5.27 11.92 -5.90
C GLN A 366 -4.90 12.42 -4.51
N VAL A 367 -3.65 12.84 -4.29
CA VAL A 367 -3.16 13.32 -2.99
C VAL A 367 -3.88 14.61 -2.58
N PRO A 368 -3.97 15.67 -3.42
CA PRO A 368 -4.74 16.86 -3.10
C PRO A 368 -6.22 16.60 -2.81
N VAL A 369 -6.88 15.78 -3.63
CA VAL A 369 -8.30 15.44 -3.46
C VAL A 369 -8.52 14.66 -2.16
N ALA A 370 -7.69 13.65 -1.88
CA ALA A 370 -7.78 12.88 -0.64
C ALA A 370 -7.41 13.71 0.59
N TYR A 371 -6.46 14.64 0.46
CA TYR A 371 -6.09 15.60 1.51
C TYR A 371 -7.26 16.51 1.85
N LEU A 372 -7.90 17.13 0.86
CA LEU A 372 -9.07 18.00 1.05
C LEU A 372 -10.24 17.23 1.65
N THR A 373 -10.50 16.02 1.15
CA THR A 373 -11.54 15.13 1.69
C THR A 373 -11.29 14.80 3.16
N GLY A 374 -10.05 14.39 3.48
CA GLY A 374 -9.63 14.12 4.85
C GLY A 374 -9.71 15.36 5.75
N LEU A 375 -9.34 16.54 5.24
CA LEU A 375 -9.41 17.80 5.99
C LEU A 375 -10.88 18.16 6.30
N VAL A 376 -11.77 18.09 5.32
CA VAL A 376 -13.19 18.44 5.53
C VAL A 376 -13.87 17.43 6.47
N LEU A 377 -13.74 16.13 6.19
CA LEU A 377 -14.46 15.08 6.92
C LEU A 377 -13.78 14.67 8.23
N GLY A 378 -12.46 14.83 8.31
CA GLY A 378 -11.66 14.54 9.50
C GLY A 378 -11.55 15.74 10.44
N PHE A 379 -11.15 16.90 9.92
CA PHE A 379 -10.82 18.06 10.74
C PHE A 379 -12.01 19.03 10.94
N TRP A 380 -12.72 19.45 9.89
CA TRP A 380 -13.83 20.42 10.04
C TRP A 380 -15.13 19.80 10.53
N ARG A 381 -15.44 18.58 10.09
CA ARG A 381 -16.61 17.78 10.52
C ARG A 381 -17.93 18.57 10.44
N PRO A 382 -18.35 19.03 9.24
CA PRO A 382 -19.49 19.94 9.07
C PRO A 382 -20.82 19.39 9.62
N LEU A 383 -20.99 18.06 9.62
CA LEU A 383 -22.17 17.35 10.11
C LEU A 383 -21.93 16.68 11.48
N GLY A 384 -20.96 17.18 12.23
CA GLY A 384 -20.45 16.50 13.41
C GLY A 384 -19.71 15.20 13.07
N ARG A 385 -19.31 14.47 14.11
CA ARG A 385 -18.44 13.30 13.94
C ARG A 385 -19.13 12.12 13.24
N ILE A 386 -20.36 11.79 13.64
CA ILE A 386 -21.11 10.67 13.07
C ILE A 386 -21.51 10.99 11.62
N GLY A 387 -22.09 12.18 11.37
CA GLY A 387 -22.49 12.59 10.03
C GLY A 387 -21.32 12.65 9.05
N SER A 388 -20.16 13.18 9.48
CA SER A 388 -18.97 13.21 8.62
C SER A 388 -18.36 11.82 8.40
N SER A 389 -18.52 10.88 9.36
CA SER A 389 -18.12 9.49 9.16
C SER A 389 -19.03 8.79 8.15
N LEU A 390 -20.35 9.00 8.23
CA LEU A 390 -21.30 8.46 7.26
C LEU A 390 -21.07 9.02 5.86
N LEU A 391 -20.77 10.31 5.74
CA LEU A 391 -20.45 10.94 4.46
C LEU A 391 -19.12 10.44 3.87
N PHE A 392 -18.19 9.94 4.71
CA PHE A 392 -16.94 9.33 4.26
C PHE A 392 -17.12 7.92 3.68
N LEU A 393 -18.17 7.19 4.08
CA LEU A 393 -18.43 5.82 3.65
C LEU A 393 -18.45 5.65 2.11
N PRO A 394 -19.24 6.41 1.32
CA PRO A 394 -19.27 6.21 -0.14
C PRO A 394 -17.91 6.45 -0.79
N PHE A 395 -17.16 7.48 -0.36
CA PHE A 395 -15.82 7.73 -0.86
C PHE A 395 -14.86 6.57 -0.56
N LEU A 396 -14.96 6.01 0.66
CA LEU A 396 -14.12 4.88 1.03
C LEU A 396 -14.48 3.64 0.20
N VAL A 397 -15.77 3.30 0.14
CA VAL A 397 -16.27 2.11 -0.58
C VAL A 397 -15.90 2.15 -2.06
N ILE A 398 -16.09 3.29 -2.73
CA ILE A 398 -15.68 3.45 -4.14
C ILE A 398 -14.15 3.46 -4.26
N GLY A 399 -13.44 4.09 -3.31
CA GLY A 399 -11.98 4.12 -3.31
C GLY A 399 -11.33 2.75 -3.09
N PHE A 400 -12.10 1.77 -2.59
CA PHE A 400 -11.66 0.40 -2.42
C PHE A 400 -11.68 -0.40 -3.73
N LEU A 401 -12.32 0.11 -4.79
CA LEU A 401 -12.30 -0.52 -6.12
C LEU A 401 -10.89 -0.38 -6.72
N PRO A 402 -10.14 -1.49 -6.87
CA PRO A 402 -8.80 -1.43 -7.42
C PRO A 402 -8.84 -1.47 -8.94
N THR A 403 -7.70 -1.12 -9.55
CA THR A 403 -7.51 -1.09 -10.99
C THR A 403 -8.00 -2.34 -11.70
N SER A 404 -7.74 -3.53 -11.14
CA SER A 404 -8.11 -4.80 -11.75
C SER A 404 -9.62 -5.02 -11.93
N THR A 405 -10.46 -4.27 -11.22
CA THR A 405 -11.92 -4.39 -11.31
C THR A 405 -12.56 -3.45 -12.31
N LEU A 406 -11.89 -2.35 -12.66
CA LEU A 406 -12.45 -1.30 -13.51
C LEU A 406 -11.63 -1.05 -14.79
N PHE A 407 -10.48 -1.71 -14.95
CA PHE A 407 -9.58 -1.44 -16.08
C PHE A 407 -10.25 -1.63 -17.45
N LEU A 408 -11.26 -2.50 -17.57
CA LEU A 408 -11.91 -2.76 -18.84
C LEU A 408 -12.80 -1.59 -19.25
N SER A 409 -13.64 -1.10 -18.33
CA SER A 409 -14.44 0.10 -18.55
C SER A 409 -13.55 1.32 -18.80
N TRP A 410 -12.44 1.48 -18.05
CA TRP A 410 -11.51 2.57 -18.34
C TRP A 410 -10.85 2.44 -19.72
N PHE A 411 -10.51 1.22 -20.14
CA PHE A 411 -9.99 0.96 -21.47
C PHE A 411 -11.01 1.29 -22.56
N GLN A 412 -12.27 0.88 -22.40
CA GLN A 412 -13.37 1.23 -23.29
C GLN A 412 -13.59 2.74 -23.36
N ASN A 413 -13.67 3.41 -22.21
CA ASN A 413 -13.87 4.87 -22.14
C ASN A 413 -12.72 5.64 -22.82
N LEU A 414 -11.48 5.15 -22.72
CA LEU A 414 -10.35 5.72 -23.47
C LEU A 414 -10.41 5.41 -24.96
N ALA A 415 -10.93 4.25 -25.35
CA ALA A 415 -11.13 3.88 -26.75
C ALA A 415 -12.19 4.77 -27.39
N ASP A 416 -13.35 4.89 -26.75
CA ASP A 416 -14.50 5.66 -27.25
C ASP A 416 -14.20 7.16 -27.34
N ALA A 417 -13.26 7.66 -26.53
CA ALA A 417 -12.80 9.04 -26.58
C ALA A 417 -11.66 9.28 -27.60
N ASP A 418 -11.27 8.27 -28.39
CA ASP A 418 -10.10 8.28 -29.28
C ASP A 418 -8.80 8.69 -28.56
N LEU A 419 -8.75 8.46 -27.24
CA LEU A 419 -7.61 8.84 -26.42
C LEU A 419 -6.53 7.75 -26.43
N LEU A 420 -6.81 6.51 -26.83
CA LEU A 420 -5.86 5.38 -26.82
C LEU A 420 -4.54 5.61 -27.59
N GLU A 421 -4.51 6.55 -28.54
CA GLU A 421 -3.32 6.86 -29.34
C GLU A 421 -2.66 8.18 -28.94
N THR A 422 -3.31 8.96 -28.08
CA THR A 422 -2.74 10.25 -27.67
C THR A 422 -1.68 10.02 -26.61
N PRO A 423 -0.55 10.74 -26.63
CA PRO A 423 0.38 10.79 -25.49
C PRO A 423 -0.24 11.48 -24.26
N GLN A 424 -1.56 11.69 -24.23
CA GLN A 424 -2.30 12.26 -23.10
C GLN A 424 -3.13 11.21 -22.35
N ASN A 425 -3.31 9.99 -22.89
CA ASN A 425 -3.91 8.89 -22.13
C ASN A 425 -3.01 8.41 -20.96
N PHE A 426 -1.83 9.02 -20.81
CA PHE A 426 -1.00 9.06 -19.60
C PHE A 426 -1.61 9.85 -18.42
N LEU A 427 -2.74 10.54 -18.54
CA LEU A 427 -3.48 11.05 -17.36
C LEU A 427 -4.25 9.89 -16.69
N GLY A 428 -3.47 8.94 -16.17
CA GLY A 428 -3.76 7.73 -15.39
C GLY A 428 -5.13 7.63 -14.73
N VAL A 429 -6.13 7.18 -15.50
CA VAL A 429 -7.49 6.90 -15.02
C VAL A 429 -7.51 6.02 -13.74
N PRO A 430 -6.65 5.00 -13.54
CA PRO A 430 -6.67 4.22 -12.30
C PRO A 430 -6.22 4.96 -11.04
N TRP A 431 -5.38 5.97 -11.20
CA TRP A 431 -4.58 6.56 -10.12
C TRP A 431 -5.13 7.90 -9.65
N LEU A 432 -6.35 8.27 -10.05
CA LEU A 432 -6.98 9.52 -9.63
C LEU A 432 -7.64 9.40 -8.25
N PHE A 433 -7.97 8.18 -7.81
CA PHE A 433 -8.70 7.93 -6.57
C PHE A 433 -8.27 6.62 -5.91
N GLY A 434 -8.16 6.60 -4.57
CA GLY A 434 -7.78 5.36 -3.88
C GLY A 434 -8.02 5.39 -2.38
N ALA A 435 -8.48 4.26 -1.84
CA ALA A 435 -8.82 4.08 -0.43
C ALA A 435 -7.64 4.32 0.50
N ALA A 436 -6.42 3.91 0.11
CA ALA A 436 -5.24 4.06 0.96
C ALA A 436 -4.96 5.54 1.33
N SER A 437 -4.98 6.46 0.35
CA SER A 437 -4.84 7.90 0.59
C SER A 437 -5.98 8.46 1.42
N LEU A 438 -7.23 8.12 1.08
CA LEU A 438 -8.42 8.61 1.79
C LEU A 438 -8.38 8.20 3.25
N LEU A 439 -8.07 6.93 3.50
CA LEU A 439 -7.92 6.38 4.83
C LEU A 439 -6.80 7.07 5.61
N ALA A 440 -5.61 7.19 5.01
CA ALA A 440 -4.46 7.81 5.64
C ALA A 440 -4.76 9.26 6.05
N PHE A 441 -5.30 10.08 5.15
CA PHE A 441 -5.63 11.47 5.44
C PHE A 441 -6.80 11.60 6.41
N LYS A 442 -7.84 10.78 6.29
CA LYS A 442 -8.96 10.79 7.24
C LYS A 442 -8.50 10.50 8.66
N LEU A 443 -7.71 9.44 8.86
CA LEU A 443 -7.15 9.07 10.16
C LEU A 443 -6.23 10.16 10.71
N TYR A 444 -5.39 10.76 9.86
CA TYR A 444 -4.51 11.86 10.22
C TYR A 444 -5.30 13.09 10.67
N PHE A 445 -6.26 13.56 9.88
CA PHE A 445 -7.02 14.78 10.20
C PHE A 445 -7.97 14.60 11.38
N ASP A 446 -8.47 13.38 11.61
CA ASP A 446 -9.20 13.06 12.84
C ASP A 446 -8.32 13.22 14.09
N GLY A 447 -7.05 12.80 14.02
CA GLY A 447 -6.09 12.98 15.11
C GLY A 447 -5.56 14.43 15.24
N ALA A 448 -5.41 15.13 14.11
CA ALA A 448 -5.02 16.54 14.06
C ALA A 448 -6.10 17.46 14.64
N HIS A 449 -7.38 17.12 14.48
CA HIS A 449 -8.48 17.83 15.13
C HIS A 449 -8.31 17.84 16.65
N ASP A 450 -8.00 16.69 17.25
CA ASP A 450 -7.80 16.61 18.70
C ASP A 450 -6.58 17.42 19.13
N ALA A 451 -5.47 17.32 18.38
CA ALA A 451 -4.25 18.07 18.69
C ALA A 451 -4.48 19.60 18.60
N PHE A 452 -5.34 20.04 17.69
CA PHE A 452 -5.77 21.42 17.58
C PHE A 452 -6.60 21.87 18.79
N GLN A 453 -7.57 21.06 19.25
CA GLN A 453 -8.34 21.39 20.45
C GLN A 453 -7.46 21.44 21.69
N ASP A 454 -6.55 20.46 21.87
CA ASP A 454 -5.58 20.45 22.98
C ASP A 454 -4.73 21.72 22.99
N ALA A 455 -4.31 22.22 21.82
CA ALA A 455 -3.55 23.45 21.71
C ALA A 455 -4.37 24.70 22.06
N ARG A 456 -5.66 24.74 21.68
CA ARG A 456 -6.59 25.82 22.04
C ARG A 456 -6.88 25.87 23.53
N GLU A 457 -7.10 24.71 24.15
CA GLU A 457 -7.32 24.60 25.60
C GLU A 457 -6.11 25.08 26.41
N ARG A 458 -4.90 24.98 25.85
CA ARG A 458 -3.68 25.56 26.42
C ARG A 458 -3.50 27.07 26.13
N GLY A 459 -4.54 27.74 25.66
CA GLY A 459 -4.55 29.19 25.40
C GLY A 459 -3.75 29.62 24.16
N LYS A 460 -3.43 28.71 23.22
CA LYS A 460 -2.78 29.10 21.95
C LYS A 460 -3.80 29.72 21.00
N SER A 461 -3.37 30.69 20.20
CA SER A 461 -4.23 31.30 19.18
C SER A 461 -4.66 30.27 18.12
N ASN A 462 -5.86 30.42 17.58
CA ASN A 462 -6.41 29.49 16.58
C ASN A 462 -5.48 29.32 15.38
N SER A 463 -4.91 30.41 14.85
CA SER A 463 -4.01 30.36 13.70
C SER A 463 -2.72 29.61 14.00
N TRP A 464 -2.13 29.84 15.18
CA TRP A 464 -0.91 29.14 15.58
C TRP A 464 -1.17 27.66 15.84
N ALA A 465 -2.27 27.34 16.53
CA ALA A 465 -2.70 25.98 16.79
C ALA A 465 -2.92 25.21 15.48
N PHE A 466 -3.63 25.82 14.52
CA PHE A 466 -3.86 25.22 13.20
C PHE A 466 -2.55 25.00 12.44
N LEU A 467 -1.70 26.04 12.35
CA LEU A 467 -0.44 25.96 11.62
C LEU A 467 0.48 24.87 12.17
N ARG A 468 0.65 24.81 13.49
CA ARG A 468 1.59 23.88 14.14
C ARG A 468 1.04 22.46 14.32
N ALA A 469 -0.25 22.31 14.65
CA ALA A 469 -0.82 21.01 14.96
C ALA A 469 -1.44 20.30 13.74
N VAL A 470 -1.82 21.05 12.70
CA VAL A 470 -2.56 20.52 11.54
C VAL A 470 -1.74 20.60 10.27
N TRP A 471 -1.35 21.82 9.86
CA TRP A 471 -0.75 22.05 8.54
C TRP A 471 0.73 21.64 8.46
N LEU A 472 1.57 22.09 9.39
CA LEU A 472 3.01 21.80 9.33
C LEU A 472 3.32 20.28 9.36
N PRO A 473 2.65 19.45 10.18
CA PRO A 473 2.88 18.01 10.16
C PRO A 473 2.19 17.30 8.98
N SER A 474 1.23 17.92 8.30
CA SER A 474 0.52 17.28 7.18
C SER A 474 1.35 17.26 5.92
N VAL A 475 2.28 18.22 5.73
CA VAL A 475 3.18 18.26 4.58
C VAL A 475 4.07 17.02 4.49
N PRO A 476 4.92 16.68 5.49
CA PRO A 476 5.73 15.47 5.43
C PRO A 476 4.87 14.19 5.38
N PHE A 477 3.70 14.19 6.04
CA PHE A 477 2.78 13.06 5.95
C PHE A 477 2.22 12.87 4.53
N SER A 478 1.87 13.96 3.83
CA SER A 478 1.43 13.92 2.43
C SER A 478 2.54 13.41 1.51
N LEU A 479 3.79 13.82 1.77
CA LEU A 479 4.94 13.31 1.04
C LEU A 479 5.11 11.79 1.23
N LEU A 480 4.90 11.29 2.44
CA LEU A 480 4.92 9.85 2.71
C LEU A 480 3.82 9.09 1.96
N VAL A 481 2.58 9.58 2.03
CA VAL A 481 1.44 8.95 1.34
C VAL A 481 1.67 8.95 -0.17
N GLY A 482 2.05 10.10 -0.75
CA GLY A 482 2.32 10.22 -2.18
C GLY A 482 3.48 9.33 -2.64
N ALA A 483 4.57 9.22 -1.85
CA ALA A 483 5.70 8.35 -2.18
C ALA A 483 5.32 6.86 -2.17
N VAL A 484 4.56 6.41 -1.17
CA VAL A 484 4.09 5.02 -1.13
C VAL A 484 3.18 4.71 -2.32
N LEU A 485 2.22 5.59 -2.64
CA LEU A 485 1.34 5.41 -3.79
C LEU A 485 2.10 5.41 -5.11
N SER A 486 3.05 6.34 -5.27
CA SER A 486 3.89 6.46 -6.46
C SER A 486 4.71 5.19 -6.69
N PHE A 487 5.28 4.63 -5.62
CA PHE A 487 6.04 3.37 -5.68
C PHE A 487 5.15 2.20 -6.09
N LEU A 488 3.98 2.04 -5.47
CA LEU A 488 3.05 0.95 -5.81
C LEU A 488 2.55 1.07 -7.25
N ALA A 489 2.28 2.28 -7.73
CA ALA A 489 1.83 2.51 -9.11
C ALA A 489 2.91 2.16 -10.14
N THR A 490 4.20 2.44 -9.86
CA THR A 490 5.30 2.05 -10.76
C THR A 490 5.48 0.55 -10.91
N GLN A 491 4.93 -0.25 -9.99
CA GLN A 491 5.01 -1.71 -10.02
C GLN A 491 3.80 -2.38 -10.69
N GLU A 492 2.81 -1.60 -11.08
CA GLU A 492 1.58 -2.13 -11.65
C GLU A 492 1.80 -2.57 -13.11
N LEU A 493 1.42 -3.81 -13.40
CA LEU A 493 1.56 -4.40 -14.74
C LEU A 493 0.24 -4.49 -15.49
N LEU A 494 -0.91 -4.61 -14.82
CA LEU A 494 -2.18 -4.91 -15.50
C LEU A 494 -2.63 -3.78 -16.43
N TRP A 495 -2.69 -2.57 -15.91
CA TRP A 495 -2.99 -1.37 -16.70
C TRP A 495 -1.94 -1.15 -17.78
N SER A 496 -0.67 -1.24 -17.40
CA SER A 496 0.48 -1.14 -18.30
C SER A 496 0.39 -2.11 -19.50
N ALA A 497 0.08 -3.38 -19.23
CA ALA A 497 -0.04 -4.43 -20.24
C ALA A 497 -1.30 -4.27 -21.11
N THR A 498 -2.36 -3.64 -20.58
CA THR A 498 -3.59 -3.38 -21.32
C THR A 498 -3.40 -2.25 -22.34
N LEU A 499 -2.67 -1.19 -21.98
CA LEU A 499 -2.48 -0.03 -22.86
C LEU A 499 -1.32 -0.17 -23.85
N SER A 500 -0.33 -1.02 -23.56
CA SER A 500 0.91 -1.11 -24.34
C SER A 500 0.68 -1.69 -25.75
N ARG A 501 0.72 -0.84 -26.78
CA ARG A 501 0.67 -1.26 -28.21
C ARG A 501 2.07 -1.42 -28.81
N SER A 502 2.93 -0.43 -28.63
CA SER A 502 4.30 -0.37 -29.14
C SER A 502 5.34 -0.41 -28.01
N LEU A 503 6.62 -0.68 -28.32
CA LEU A 503 7.69 -0.62 -27.31
C LEU A 503 7.96 0.82 -26.84
N ASP A 504 7.78 1.82 -27.72
CA ASP A 504 8.07 3.23 -27.44
C ASP A 504 7.02 3.90 -26.54
N GLU A 505 5.77 3.42 -26.61
CA GLU A 505 4.66 3.89 -25.77
C GLU A 505 4.48 3.04 -24.51
N SER A 506 5.20 1.93 -24.40
CA SER A 506 5.05 1.03 -23.27
C SER A 506 5.64 1.60 -21.98
N THR A 507 5.08 1.20 -20.85
CA THR A 507 5.77 1.34 -19.56
C THR A 507 6.85 0.28 -19.48
N LEU A 508 7.85 0.54 -18.63
CA LEU A 508 9.01 -0.31 -18.48
C LEU A 508 8.64 -1.72 -18.00
N SER A 509 7.61 -1.86 -17.15
CA SER A 509 7.10 -3.16 -16.72
C SER A 509 6.53 -3.95 -17.91
N ALA A 510 5.74 -3.31 -18.77
CA ALA A 510 5.21 -3.93 -19.99
C ALA A 510 6.31 -4.26 -21.00
N SER A 511 7.30 -3.39 -21.22
CA SER A 511 8.40 -3.66 -22.16
C SER A 511 9.22 -4.87 -21.71
N VAL A 512 9.55 -4.95 -20.42
CA VAL A 512 10.31 -6.05 -19.86
C VAL A 512 9.55 -7.37 -20.00
N VAL A 513 8.25 -7.39 -19.70
CA VAL A 513 7.42 -8.60 -19.86
C VAL A 513 7.28 -8.99 -21.32
N ARG A 514 7.13 -8.03 -22.23
CA ARG A 514 7.11 -8.28 -23.68
C ARG A 514 8.43 -8.86 -24.16
N LEU A 515 9.55 -8.37 -23.65
CA LEU A 515 10.89 -8.88 -23.95
C LEU A 515 11.00 -10.34 -23.48
N VAL A 516 10.61 -10.65 -22.25
CA VAL A 516 10.58 -12.04 -21.73
C VAL A 516 9.68 -12.95 -22.58
N ALA A 517 8.54 -12.46 -23.03
CA ALA A 517 7.60 -13.23 -23.85
C ALA A 517 8.11 -13.55 -25.28
N LEU A 518 9.19 -12.93 -25.74
CA LEU A 518 9.75 -13.22 -27.08
C LEU A 518 10.59 -14.53 -27.12
N PHE A 519 10.60 -15.33 -26.03
CA PHE A 519 11.02 -16.74 -25.88
C PHE A 519 12.41 -17.17 -26.38
N ASN A 520 13.16 -16.35 -27.11
CA ASN A 520 14.45 -16.71 -27.69
C ASN A 520 15.60 -15.85 -27.14
N ILE A 521 15.36 -15.18 -26.01
CA ILE A 521 16.30 -14.21 -25.48
C ILE A 521 17.34 -14.90 -24.59
N ARG A 522 18.60 -14.53 -24.80
CA ARG A 522 19.73 -14.95 -23.97
C ARG A 522 19.43 -14.61 -22.50
N GLY A 523 19.64 -15.57 -21.60
CA GLY A 523 19.34 -15.38 -20.16
C GLY A 523 19.92 -14.08 -19.58
N GLY A 524 21.11 -13.67 -20.02
CA GLY A 524 21.75 -12.40 -19.61
C GLY A 524 20.91 -11.16 -19.88
N MET A 525 20.27 -11.07 -21.05
CA MET A 525 19.40 -9.94 -21.43
C MET A 525 18.12 -9.89 -20.56
N MET A 526 17.48 -11.04 -20.31
CA MET A 526 16.34 -11.09 -19.39
C MET A 526 16.73 -10.66 -17.98
N GLY A 527 17.85 -11.17 -17.46
CA GLY A 527 18.36 -10.79 -16.14
C GLY A 527 18.67 -9.30 -16.06
N ALA A 528 19.32 -8.75 -17.09
CA ALA A 528 19.67 -7.34 -17.17
C ALA A 528 18.42 -6.46 -17.19
N SER A 529 17.40 -6.83 -17.97
CA SER A 529 16.14 -6.09 -18.04
C SER A 529 15.41 -6.06 -16.69
N ALA A 530 15.34 -7.19 -15.98
CA ALA A 530 14.76 -7.26 -14.64
C ALA A 530 15.52 -6.42 -13.61
N MET A 531 16.86 -6.48 -13.63
CA MET A 531 17.72 -5.74 -12.70
C MET A 531 17.70 -4.24 -12.96
N LEU A 532 17.75 -3.81 -14.23
CA LEU A 532 17.66 -2.39 -14.60
C LEU A 532 16.29 -1.82 -14.25
N TYR A 533 15.19 -2.55 -14.51
CA TYR A 533 13.85 -2.14 -14.09
C TYR A 533 13.78 -2.00 -12.56
N TRP A 534 14.28 -3.01 -11.83
CA TRP A 534 14.28 -2.94 -10.36
C TRP A 534 15.09 -1.73 -9.89
N ALA A 535 16.33 -1.57 -10.36
CA ALA A 535 17.23 -0.49 -9.93
C ALA A 535 16.66 0.91 -10.22
N SER A 536 15.99 1.09 -11.36
CA SER A 536 15.41 2.37 -11.80
C SER A 536 14.41 2.95 -10.80
N PHE A 537 13.65 2.10 -10.11
CA PHE A 537 12.70 2.54 -9.08
C PHE A 537 13.24 2.29 -7.67
N ALA A 538 13.98 1.21 -7.47
CA ALA A 538 14.42 0.80 -6.15
C ALA A 538 15.35 1.82 -5.51
N VAL A 539 16.37 2.26 -6.23
CA VAL A 539 17.37 3.18 -5.71
C VAL A 539 16.76 4.52 -5.28
N PRO A 540 15.98 5.24 -6.12
CA PRO A 540 15.39 6.51 -5.70
C PRO A 540 14.37 6.33 -4.56
N PHE A 541 13.49 5.32 -4.62
CA PHE A 541 12.51 5.10 -3.57
C PHE A 541 13.12 4.63 -2.25
N PHE A 542 14.24 3.90 -2.28
CA PHE A 542 14.98 3.54 -1.08
C PHE A 542 15.44 4.80 -0.32
N VAL A 543 16.05 5.76 -1.02
CA VAL A 543 16.48 7.03 -0.41
C VAL A 543 15.28 7.79 0.16
N VAL A 544 14.22 7.92 -0.64
CA VAL A 544 12.98 8.60 -0.23
C VAL A 544 12.36 7.94 1.01
N PHE A 545 12.24 6.62 1.03
CA PHE A 545 11.68 5.90 2.18
C PHE A 545 12.57 6.02 3.41
N VAL A 546 13.89 5.85 3.30
CA VAL A 546 14.79 6.03 4.46
C VAL A 546 14.62 7.43 5.07
N LEU A 547 14.59 8.48 4.24
CA LEU A 547 14.36 9.85 4.69
C LEU A 547 12.98 10.03 5.36
N LEU A 548 11.91 9.54 4.73
CA LEU A 548 10.55 9.66 5.26
C LEU A 548 10.35 8.84 6.55
N HIS A 549 11.00 7.69 6.68
CA HIS A 549 11.01 6.91 7.92
C HIS A 549 11.58 7.73 9.08
N TRP A 550 12.66 8.49 8.82
CA TRP A 550 13.29 9.36 9.81
C TRP A 550 12.49 10.63 10.12
N LEU A 551 11.91 11.27 9.10
CA LEU A 551 11.24 12.56 9.24
C LEU A 551 9.81 12.43 9.75
N VAL A 552 9.09 11.41 9.31
CA VAL A 552 7.63 11.33 9.44
C VAL A 552 7.26 10.19 10.37
N ILE A 553 7.68 8.97 10.03
CA ILE A 553 7.14 7.77 10.63
C ILE A 553 7.39 7.76 12.11
N ASP A 554 8.59 8.17 12.56
CA ASP A 554 9.02 8.34 13.95
C ASP A 554 8.13 9.23 14.82
N ARG A 555 7.35 10.08 14.17
CA ARG A 555 6.50 11.06 14.82
C ARG A 555 5.02 10.66 14.77
N LEU A 556 4.67 9.59 14.06
CA LEU A 556 3.30 9.09 13.98
C LEU A 556 2.98 8.14 15.14
N ALA A 557 1.84 8.37 15.77
CA ALA A 557 1.27 7.50 16.79
C ALA A 557 -0.18 7.18 16.40
N LEU A 558 -0.52 5.91 16.36
CA LEU A 558 -1.89 5.48 16.09
C LEU A 558 -2.63 5.23 17.40
N VAL A 559 -3.77 5.90 17.57
CA VAL A 559 -4.54 5.96 18.82
C VAL A 559 -5.95 5.46 18.55
N ALA A 560 -6.55 4.78 19.53
CA ALA A 560 -7.93 4.29 19.47
C ALA A 560 -8.67 4.57 20.79
N GLY A 561 -10.00 4.62 20.71
CA GLY A 561 -10.89 4.84 21.86
C GLY A 561 -11.09 6.32 22.24
N LYS A 562 -11.65 6.56 23.44
CA LYS A 562 -11.75 7.91 24.03
C LYS A 562 -10.41 8.27 24.64
N ILE A 563 -9.81 9.38 24.18
CA ILE A 563 -8.59 9.91 24.79
C ILE A 563 -9.00 10.51 26.13
N GLN A 564 -8.49 9.95 27.23
CA GLN A 564 -8.64 10.61 28.52
C GLN A 564 -7.77 11.87 28.49
N PRO A 565 -8.32 13.07 28.75
CA PRO A 565 -7.50 14.26 28.85
C PRO A 565 -6.43 13.98 29.90
N VAL A 566 -5.15 14.10 29.53
CA VAL A 566 -4.05 13.99 30.48
C VAL A 566 -4.35 15.06 31.52
N ALA A 567 -4.70 14.64 32.74
CA ALA A 567 -4.95 15.54 33.84
C ALA A 567 -3.68 16.38 33.97
N VAL A 568 -3.73 17.64 33.53
CA VAL A 568 -2.67 18.59 33.79
C VAL A 568 -2.60 18.61 35.31
N PRO A 569 -1.50 18.15 35.94
CA PRO A 569 -1.43 18.11 37.38
C PRO A 569 -1.74 19.53 37.84
N ALA A 570 -2.87 19.69 38.51
CA ALA A 570 -3.37 20.99 38.96
C ALA A 570 -2.18 21.66 39.64
N ALA A 571 -1.70 22.76 39.05
CA ALA A 571 -0.41 23.35 39.36
C ALA A 571 -0.26 23.42 40.88
N ALA A 572 0.49 22.49 41.45
CA ALA A 572 0.68 22.41 42.88
C ALA A 572 1.64 23.55 43.23
N GLY A 573 1.08 24.74 43.41
CA GLY A 573 1.71 25.91 43.99
C GLY A 573 3.13 26.23 43.52
N VAL A 574 3.47 26.04 42.23
CA VAL A 574 4.80 26.45 41.74
C VAL A 574 4.86 27.98 41.80
N PRO A 575 5.74 28.58 42.62
CA PRO A 575 5.82 30.03 42.78
C PRO A 575 6.11 30.70 41.43
N GLN A 576 5.37 31.76 41.10
CA GLN A 576 5.40 32.46 39.82
C GLN A 576 6.71 33.22 39.49
N GLY A 577 7.83 32.91 40.12
CA GLY A 577 9.11 33.51 39.80
C GLY A 577 10.09 32.43 39.41
N TYR A 578 10.41 32.30 38.12
CA TYR A 578 11.76 32.13 37.57
C TYR A 578 11.66 31.92 36.06
N GLY A 579 12.51 32.63 35.32
CA GLY A 579 12.50 32.74 33.87
C GLY A 579 12.66 31.42 33.13
N TYR A 580 12.33 31.47 31.84
CA TYR A 580 12.35 30.41 30.84
C TYR A 580 13.60 29.49 30.90
N GLY A 581 13.58 28.51 31.80
CA GLY A 581 14.33 27.27 31.71
C GLY A 581 13.36 26.18 31.26
N VAL A 582 13.68 25.52 30.14
CA VAL A 582 12.91 24.36 29.65
C VAL A 582 12.71 23.37 30.80
N PRO A 583 11.46 23.03 31.20
CA PRO A 583 11.26 22.12 32.31
C PRO A 583 11.81 20.75 31.92
N GLN A 584 12.88 20.31 32.60
CA GLN A 584 13.13 18.89 32.72
C GLN A 584 11.96 18.31 33.51
N VAL A 585 11.05 17.65 32.80
CA VAL A 585 10.03 16.81 33.44
C VAL A 585 10.76 15.63 34.05
N SER A 586 11.20 15.78 35.29
CA SER A 586 11.64 14.69 36.13
C SER A 586 10.42 13.85 36.45
N TYR A 587 10.26 12.73 35.75
CA TYR A 587 9.31 11.71 36.17
C TYR A 587 9.69 11.28 37.58
N PRO A 588 8.76 11.29 38.55
CA PRO A 588 9.05 10.78 39.88
C PRO A 588 9.46 9.31 39.72
N TYR A 589 10.71 9.03 40.07
CA TYR A 589 11.22 7.67 40.18
C TYR A 589 10.39 6.99 41.27
N VAL A 590 9.40 6.18 40.89
CA VAL A 590 8.69 5.32 41.82
C VAL A 590 9.67 4.20 42.18
N PRO A 591 10.21 4.15 43.41
CA PRO A 591 11.12 3.08 43.78
C PRO A 591 10.37 1.76 43.68
N VAL A 592 10.90 0.82 42.90
CA VAL A 592 10.40 -0.56 42.85
C VAL A 592 10.53 -1.15 44.25
N PRO A 593 9.43 -1.57 44.91
CA PRO A 593 9.49 -2.17 46.24
C PRO A 593 10.40 -3.39 46.20
N GLY A 594 11.51 -3.36 46.95
CA GLY A 594 12.44 -4.49 47.08
C GLY A 594 13.84 -4.30 46.47
N MET A 595 14.10 -3.26 45.67
CA MET A 595 15.48 -2.94 45.25
C MET A 595 16.19 -2.12 46.33
N ARG A 596 17.08 -2.78 47.10
CA ARG A 596 18.02 -2.08 47.99
C ARG A 596 18.96 -1.22 47.14
N PRO A 597 19.10 0.09 47.43
CA PRO A 597 20.01 0.95 46.68
C PRO A 597 21.45 0.45 46.86
N ARG A 598 22.09 0.03 45.77
CA ARG A 598 23.54 -0.17 45.75
C ARG A 598 24.19 1.19 45.99
N ARG A 599 24.82 1.35 47.16
CA ARG A 599 25.67 2.50 47.50
C ARG A 599 26.79 2.60 46.46
N PHE A 600 26.63 3.48 45.49
CA PHE A 600 27.74 3.94 44.67
C PHE A 600 28.63 4.81 45.56
N MET A 601 29.74 4.23 46.04
CA MET A 601 30.80 4.99 46.72
C MET A 601 31.39 5.99 45.73
N ALA A 602 31.22 7.28 46.02
CA ALA A 602 32.01 8.34 45.45
C ALA A 602 33.47 8.17 45.89
N ARG A 603 34.35 7.72 44.98
CA ARG A 603 35.80 7.79 45.17
C ARG A 603 36.24 9.22 44.90
N HIS A 604 36.63 9.91 45.97
CA HIS A 604 37.29 11.21 45.94
C HIS A 604 38.57 11.18 45.10
N SER A 605 38.67 12.13 44.18
CA SER A 605 39.91 12.62 43.59
C SER A 605 40.63 13.53 44.58
N ARG A 606 41.79 13.07 45.08
CA ARG A 606 42.87 13.90 45.62
C ARG A 606 44.17 13.37 45.02
N ALA A 607 44.86 14.18 44.21
CA ALA A 607 46.30 14.45 44.28
C ALA A 607 46.82 15.14 43.01
N MET A 608 47.92 15.88 43.22
CA MET A 608 48.82 16.56 42.28
C MET A 608 48.39 17.99 41.90
N ALA A 609 49.07 19.08 42.29
CA ALA A 609 50.49 19.33 42.60
C ALA A 609 51.44 18.83 41.52
#